data_AF-A0A7K5NQ64-F1
#
_entry.id   AF-A0A7K5NQ64-F1
#
_cell.length_a   1.000
_cell.length_b   1.000
_cell.length_c   1.000
_cell.angle_alpha   90.00
_cell.angle_beta   90.00
_cell.angle_gamma   90.00
#
_symmetry.space_group_name_H-M   'P 1'
#
loop_
_entity.id
_entity.type
_entity.pdbx_description
1 polymer ?
#
loop_
_entity_poly.entity_id
_entity_poly.type
_entity_poly.pdbx_seq_one_letter_code
_entity_poly.pdbx_strand_id
1 'polypeptide(L)'
;VCEYPDGTKSLKLGDFGLATVVEGPLYTVCGTPTYVAPEIIAETGYGLKVDIWAAGVITYILLCGFPPFRSENNLQEDLFDQILVGKLEFPSPYWDNITDSAKELISLMLHVNAEARYTAAQILSHPWVS
;
A
#
# COMPACT_ATOMS: atom_id res chain seq x y z
N VAL A 1 -8.70 16.61 4.09
CA VAL A 1 -9.59 16.52 2.91
C VAL A 1 -10.10 17.91 2.60
N CYS A 2 -10.06 18.32 1.34
CA CYS A 2 -10.69 19.55 0.89
C CYS A 2 -12.01 19.22 0.20
N GLU A 3 -13.06 19.89 0.61
CA GLU A 3 -14.40 19.76 0.05
C GLU A 3 -14.71 21.03 -0.74
N TYR A 4 -15.26 20.86 -1.94
CA TYR A 4 -15.57 21.96 -2.85
C TYR A 4 -17.09 22.23 -2.88
N PRO A 5 -17.53 23.43 -3.34
CA PRO A 5 -18.95 23.77 -3.40
C PRO A 5 -19.80 22.84 -4.27
N ASP A 6 -19.18 22.11 -5.21
CA ASP A 6 -19.84 21.10 -6.06
C ASP A 6 -19.99 19.73 -5.37
N GLY A 7 -19.59 19.61 -4.10
CA GLY A 7 -19.65 18.37 -3.32
C GLY A 7 -18.50 17.41 -3.58
N THR A 8 -17.60 17.71 -4.52
CA THR A 8 -16.40 16.89 -4.76
C THR A 8 -15.40 17.05 -3.61
N LYS A 9 -14.53 16.05 -3.46
CA LYS A 9 -13.49 16.01 -2.42
C LYS A 9 -12.14 15.71 -3.02
N SER A 10 -11.11 16.41 -2.55
CA SER A 10 -9.71 16.09 -2.84
C SER A 10 -8.96 15.70 -1.58
N LEU A 11 -8.14 14.66 -1.71
CA LEU A 11 -7.14 14.32 -0.70
C LEU A 11 -5.96 15.31 -0.80
N LYS A 12 -5.39 15.63 0.37
CA LYS A 12 -4.13 16.37 0.49
C LYS A 12 -3.27 15.60 1.46
N LEU A 13 -2.12 15.13 0.99
CA LEU A 13 -1.14 14.47 1.83
C LEU A 13 -0.50 15.50 2.76
N GLY A 14 -0.25 15.11 4.00
CA GLY A 14 0.38 15.93 5.03
C GLY A 14 1.30 15.08 5.90
N ASP A 15 1.79 15.67 6.98
CA ASP A 15 2.69 15.03 7.95
C ASP A 15 3.95 14.41 7.32
N PHE A 16 4.86 15.28 6.90
CA PHE A 16 6.14 14.91 6.29
C PHE A 16 7.24 14.66 7.35
N GLY A 17 6.88 14.30 8.59
CA GLY A 17 7.83 14.13 9.70
C GLY A 17 8.88 13.02 9.50
N LEU A 18 8.59 12.06 8.63
CA LEU A 18 9.51 10.98 8.22
C LEU A 18 9.97 11.11 6.76
N ALA A 19 9.57 12.16 6.04
CA ALA A 19 9.94 12.34 4.65
C ALA A 19 11.43 12.67 4.53
N THR A 20 12.07 12.12 3.50
CA THR A 20 13.49 12.36 3.23
C THR A 20 13.79 12.28 1.74
N VAL A 21 14.96 12.77 1.33
CA VAL A 21 15.47 12.63 -0.03
C VAL A 21 16.17 11.28 -0.18
N VAL A 22 15.84 10.55 -1.22
CA VAL A 22 16.46 9.26 -1.54
C VAL A 22 17.64 9.48 -2.48
N GLU A 23 18.86 9.47 -1.94
CA GLU A 23 20.12 9.54 -2.71
C GLU A 23 20.79 8.16 -2.86
N GLY A 24 20.24 7.15 -2.19
CA GLY A 24 20.66 5.75 -2.18
C GLY A 24 19.70 4.93 -1.32
N PRO A 25 19.94 3.62 -1.14
CA PRO A 25 19.08 2.79 -0.30
C PRO A 25 19.01 3.32 1.14
N LEU A 26 17.81 3.41 1.67
CA LEU A 26 17.53 3.77 3.06
C LEU A 26 17.33 2.51 3.90
N TYR A 27 17.70 2.55 5.18
CA TYR A 27 17.66 1.38 6.07
C TYR A 27 16.94 1.63 7.40
N THR A 28 16.52 2.87 7.67
CA THR A 28 15.78 3.18 8.90
C THR A 28 14.43 2.49 8.89
N VAL A 29 14.21 1.60 9.85
CA VAL A 29 12.90 0.97 10.10
C VAL A 29 11.99 1.99 10.76
N CYS A 30 11.00 2.48 10.01
CA CYS A 30 10.04 3.46 10.49
C CYS A 30 8.68 3.30 9.81
N GLY A 31 7.65 3.92 10.38
CA GLY A 31 6.29 3.91 9.87
C GLY A 31 5.32 3.14 10.77
N THR A 32 4.06 3.09 10.35
CA THR A 32 3.01 2.37 11.08
C THR A 32 2.91 0.94 10.54
N PRO A 33 3.01 -0.10 11.39
CA PRO A 33 3.15 -1.51 10.97
C PRO A 33 2.26 -1.97 9.81
N THR A 34 0.99 -1.57 9.80
CA THR A 34 0.01 -1.96 8.77
C THR A 34 0.36 -1.49 7.36
N TYR A 35 1.11 -0.40 7.20
CA TYR A 35 1.39 0.23 5.91
C TYR A 35 2.86 0.10 5.48
N VAL A 36 3.70 -0.50 6.33
CA VAL A 36 5.13 -0.67 6.07
C VAL A 36 5.35 -1.71 4.97
N ALA A 37 6.27 -1.40 4.04
CA ALA A 37 6.63 -2.26 2.93
C ALA A 37 7.58 -3.40 3.38
N PRO A 38 7.57 -4.56 2.71
CA PRO A 38 8.35 -5.74 3.11
C PRO A 38 9.86 -5.47 3.15
N GLU A 39 10.40 -4.65 2.25
CA GLU A 39 11.82 -4.30 2.22
C GLU A 39 12.28 -3.43 3.41
N ILE A 40 11.36 -2.73 4.08
CA ILE A 40 11.66 -2.01 5.33
C ILE A 40 11.80 -3.02 6.48
N ILE A 41 10.89 -4.01 6.56
CA ILE A 41 10.89 -5.05 7.59
C ILE A 41 12.09 -5.98 7.43
N ALA A 42 12.40 -6.34 6.18
CA ALA A 42 13.54 -7.20 5.86
C ALA A 42 14.90 -6.49 5.99
N GLU A 43 14.91 -5.18 6.21
CA GLU A 43 16.11 -4.35 6.32
C GLU A 43 17.07 -4.49 5.12
N THR A 44 16.53 -4.80 3.93
CA THR A 44 17.32 -5.04 2.71
C THR A 44 17.68 -3.76 1.95
N GLY A 45 17.21 -2.62 2.44
CA GLY A 45 17.34 -1.32 1.80
C GLY A 45 16.11 -0.98 0.96
N TYR A 46 15.60 0.23 1.12
CA TYR A 46 14.39 0.68 0.43
C TYR A 46 14.58 2.02 -0.29
N GLY A 47 13.61 2.33 -1.16
CA GLY A 47 13.55 3.57 -1.92
C GLY A 47 12.10 4.05 -2.09
N LEU A 48 11.82 4.78 -3.17
CA LEU A 48 10.53 5.47 -3.37
C LEU A 48 9.30 4.54 -3.43
N LYS A 49 9.46 3.27 -3.79
CA LYS A 49 8.33 2.34 -3.99
C LYS A 49 7.70 1.83 -2.69
N VAL A 50 8.21 2.21 -1.52
CA VAL A 50 7.54 1.99 -0.24
C VAL A 50 6.23 2.79 -0.14
N ASP A 51 6.17 3.96 -0.76
CA ASP A 51 4.95 4.77 -0.83
C ASP A 51 3.87 4.11 -1.70
N ILE A 52 4.30 3.37 -2.72
CA ILE A 52 3.38 2.60 -3.58
C ILE A 52 2.74 1.45 -2.81
N TRP A 53 3.52 0.76 -1.98
CA TRP A 53 3.00 -0.27 -1.11
C TRP A 53 1.97 0.30 -0.13
N ALA A 54 2.31 1.39 0.56
CA ALA A 54 1.41 2.05 1.50
C ALA A 54 0.11 2.52 0.80
N ALA A 55 0.22 3.10 -0.39
CA ALA A 55 -0.94 3.46 -1.21
C ALA A 55 -1.78 2.23 -1.59
N GLY A 56 -1.16 1.08 -1.90
CA GLY A 56 -1.85 -0.17 -2.19
C GLY A 56 -2.65 -0.69 -1.00
N VAL A 57 -2.08 -0.63 0.20
CA VAL A 57 -2.76 -0.96 1.46
C VAL A 57 -3.96 -0.05 1.67
N ILE A 58 -3.80 1.26 1.45
CA ILE A 58 -4.89 2.24 1.58
C ILE A 58 -6.00 1.96 0.55
N THR A 59 -5.66 1.71 -0.72
CA THR A 59 -6.64 1.40 -1.77
C THR A 59 -7.45 0.15 -1.42
N TYR A 60 -6.79 -0.89 -0.89
CA TYR A 60 -7.48 -2.09 -0.41
C TYR A 60 -8.49 -1.75 0.71
N ILE A 61 -8.06 -0.99 1.72
CA ILE A 61 -8.93 -0.55 2.83
C ILE A 61 -10.11 0.28 2.32
N LEU A 62 -9.90 1.18 1.35
CA LEU A 62 -10.97 2.02 0.80
C LEU A 62 -12.07 1.20 0.12
N LEU A 63 -11.75 0.01 -0.41
CA LEU A 63 -12.70 -0.82 -1.15
C LEU A 63 -13.43 -1.85 -0.28
N CYS A 64 -12.81 -2.34 0.80
CA CYS A 64 -13.44 -3.38 1.65
C CYS A 64 -13.53 -3.04 3.15
N GLY A 65 -12.87 -1.98 3.61
CA GLY A 65 -12.96 -1.47 4.99
C GLY A 65 -12.01 -2.12 6.00
N PHE A 66 -11.09 -3.00 5.58
CA PHE A 66 -10.10 -3.65 6.46
C PHE A 66 -8.75 -3.83 5.76
N PRO A 67 -7.62 -3.96 6.49
CA PRO A 67 -6.30 -4.08 5.88
C PRO A 67 -6.08 -5.45 5.21
N PRO A 68 -5.25 -5.53 4.15
CA PRO A 68 -4.95 -6.79 3.45
C PRO A 68 -4.10 -7.75 4.28
N PHE A 69 -3.25 -7.23 5.17
CA PHE A 69 -2.41 -8.00 6.08
C PHE A 69 -2.83 -7.72 7.52
N ARG A 70 -3.05 -8.79 8.29
CA ARG A 70 -3.48 -8.72 9.69
C ARG A 70 -2.96 -9.91 10.48
N SER A 71 -2.67 -9.71 11.76
CA SER A 71 -2.44 -10.80 12.70
C SER A 71 -3.76 -11.24 13.31
N GLU A 72 -4.02 -12.55 13.33
CA GLU A 72 -5.18 -13.12 14.01
C GLU A 72 -5.08 -12.97 15.53
N ASN A 73 -3.85 -13.00 16.07
CA ASN A 73 -3.56 -12.91 17.50
C ASN A 73 -3.20 -11.48 17.96
N ASN A 74 -3.29 -10.49 17.07
CA ASN A 74 -2.77 -9.13 17.28
C ASN A 74 -1.28 -9.07 17.66
N LEU A 75 -0.51 -10.08 17.24
CA LEU A 75 0.94 -10.12 17.40
C LEU A 75 1.60 -9.40 16.23
N GLN A 76 2.57 -8.54 16.54
CA GLN A 76 3.28 -7.78 15.52
C GLN A 76 4.12 -8.68 14.60
N GLU A 77 4.72 -9.74 15.16
CA GLU A 77 5.52 -10.70 14.40
C GLU A 77 4.69 -11.41 13.32
N ASP A 78 3.50 -11.91 13.68
CA ASP A 78 2.56 -12.51 12.72
C ASP A 78 2.21 -11.54 11.56
N LEU A 79 1.99 -10.26 11.87
CA LEU A 79 1.71 -9.25 10.85
C LEU A 79 2.90 -9.06 9.91
N PHE A 80 4.11 -9.00 10.46
CA PHE A 80 5.33 -8.84 9.67
C PHE A 80 5.56 -10.05 8.77
N ASP A 81 5.33 -11.27 9.26
CA ASP A 81 5.40 -12.48 8.44
C ASP A 81 4.40 -12.44 7.27
N GLN A 82 3.17 -11.98 7.50
CA GLN A 82 2.18 -11.81 6.42
C GLN A 82 2.63 -10.78 5.37
N ILE A 83 3.21 -9.66 5.80
CA ILE A 83 3.74 -8.62 4.90
C ILE A 83 4.92 -9.15 4.09
N LEU A 84 5.86 -9.86 4.72
CA LEU A 84 7.04 -10.43 4.08
C LEU A 84 6.69 -11.52 3.07
N VAL A 85 5.70 -12.37 3.38
CA VAL A 85 5.18 -13.36 2.44
C VAL A 85 4.39 -12.69 1.32
N GLY A 86 3.67 -11.60 1.62
CA GLY A 86 2.88 -10.84 0.65
C GLY A 86 1.71 -11.63 0.05
N LYS A 87 1.14 -12.57 0.82
CA LYS A 87 -0.03 -13.34 0.37
C LYS A 87 -1.27 -12.45 0.39
N LEU A 88 -1.52 -11.77 -0.73
CA LEU A 88 -2.70 -10.94 -0.91
C LEU A 88 -3.94 -11.79 -1.22
N GLU A 89 -5.00 -11.58 -0.45
CA GLU A 89 -6.29 -12.24 -0.63
C GLU A 89 -7.42 -11.23 -0.81
N PHE A 90 -8.44 -11.60 -1.60
CA PHE A 90 -9.65 -10.81 -1.85
C PHE A 90 -10.88 -11.61 -1.40
N PRO A 91 -11.17 -11.67 -0.09
CA PRO A 91 -12.14 -12.60 0.46
C PRO A 91 -13.59 -12.22 0.14
N SER A 92 -14.41 -13.22 -0.15
CA SER A 92 -15.87 -13.10 -0.20
C SER A 92 -16.46 -12.86 1.19
N PRO A 93 -17.60 -12.17 1.31
CA PRO A 93 -18.36 -11.53 0.23
C PRO A 93 -17.85 -10.12 -0.12
N TYR A 94 -16.84 -9.62 0.57
CA TYR A 94 -16.42 -8.21 0.52
C TYR A 94 -15.90 -7.79 -0.85
N TRP A 95 -15.27 -8.71 -1.59
CA TRP A 95 -14.63 -8.45 -2.88
C TRP A 95 -15.41 -8.98 -4.09
N ASP A 96 -16.58 -9.58 -3.87
CA ASP A 96 -17.36 -10.22 -4.94
C ASP A 96 -17.85 -9.20 -5.98
N ASN A 97 -18.22 -8.01 -5.52
CA ASN A 97 -18.72 -6.93 -6.38
C ASN A 97 -17.64 -5.90 -6.79
N ILE A 98 -16.39 -6.12 -6.39
CA ILE A 98 -15.27 -5.25 -6.77
C ILE A 98 -14.67 -5.74 -8.08
N THR A 99 -14.49 -4.82 -9.03
CA THR A 99 -14.00 -5.13 -10.38
C THR A 99 -12.63 -5.78 -10.37
N ASP A 100 -12.38 -6.68 -11.33
CA ASP A 100 -11.09 -7.36 -11.47
C ASP A 100 -9.95 -6.37 -11.78
N SER A 101 -10.24 -5.27 -12.48
CA SER A 101 -9.26 -4.21 -12.74
C SER A 101 -8.78 -3.53 -11.45
N ALA A 102 -9.66 -3.35 -10.45
CA ALA A 102 -9.26 -2.83 -9.15
C ALA A 102 -8.34 -3.81 -8.40
N LYS A 103 -8.70 -5.10 -8.41
CA LYS A 103 -7.92 -6.18 -7.78
C LYS A 103 -6.54 -6.30 -8.43
N GLU A 104 -6.49 -6.27 -9.76
CA GLU A 104 -5.26 -6.28 -10.55
C GLU A 104 -4.33 -5.12 -10.16
N LEU A 105 -4.85 -3.89 -10.12
CA LEU A 105 -4.05 -2.73 -9.71
C LEU A 105 -3.45 -2.92 -8.30
N ILE A 106 -4.26 -3.37 -7.35
CA ILE A 106 -3.80 -3.59 -5.97
C ILE A 106 -2.72 -4.66 -5.93
N SER A 107 -2.86 -5.76 -6.68
CA SER A 107 -1.83 -6.80 -6.78
C SER A 107 -0.51 -6.26 -7.35
N LEU A 108 -0.56 -5.30 -8.28
CA LEU A 108 0.62 -4.66 -8.86
C LEU A 108 1.27 -3.62 -7.91
N MET A 109 0.47 -3.00 -7.03
CA MET A 109 0.94 -2.09 -5.98
C MET A 109 1.51 -2.85 -4.76
N LEU A 110 0.94 -4.01 -4.42
CA LEU A 110 1.32 -4.85 -3.28
C LEU A 110 2.23 -6.02 -3.69
N HIS A 111 3.09 -5.79 -4.68
CA HIS A 111 4.09 -6.77 -5.08
C HIS A 111 5.31 -6.72 -4.14
N VAL A 112 5.70 -7.86 -3.54
CA VAL A 112 6.81 -7.93 -2.57
C VAL A 112 8.13 -7.49 -3.21
N ASN A 113 8.45 -8.01 -4.40
CA ASN A 113 9.59 -7.53 -5.17
C ASN A 113 9.36 -6.07 -5.62
N ALA A 114 10.09 -5.13 -5.02
CA ALA A 114 10.00 -3.71 -5.33
C ALA A 114 10.29 -3.39 -6.81
N GLU A 115 11.14 -4.16 -7.50
CA GLU A 115 11.42 -3.92 -8.92
C GLU A 115 10.20 -4.21 -9.81
N ALA A 116 9.45 -5.26 -9.47
CA ALA A 116 8.21 -5.62 -10.16
C ALA A 116 7.00 -4.77 -9.71
N ARG A 117 7.07 -4.16 -8.52
CA ARG A 117 6.04 -3.25 -8.00
C ARG A 117 5.88 -2.04 -8.91
N TYR A 118 4.65 -1.61 -9.14
CA TYR A 118 4.36 -0.44 -9.96
C TYR A 118 5.03 0.84 -9.43
N THR A 119 5.27 1.77 -10.35
CA THR A 119 5.59 3.17 -10.06
C THR A 119 4.32 4.01 -10.02
N ALA A 120 4.39 5.21 -9.43
CA ALA A 120 3.26 6.14 -9.42
C ALA A 120 2.75 6.46 -10.83
N ALA A 121 3.66 6.63 -11.81
CA ALA A 121 3.29 6.89 -13.20
C ALA A 121 2.51 5.72 -13.84
N GLN A 122 2.91 4.47 -13.54
CA GLN A 122 2.20 3.28 -14.02
C GLN A 122 0.80 3.18 -13.40
N ILE A 123 0.65 3.51 -12.11
CA ILE A 123 -0.66 3.53 -11.43
C ILE A 123 -1.59 4.57 -12.07
N LEU A 124 -1.09 5.78 -12.33
CA LEU A 124 -1.87 6.84 -12.98
C LEU A 124 -2.28 6.49 -14.42
N SER A 125 -1.56 5.56 -15.06
CA SER A 125 -1.86 5.07 -16.41
C SER A 125 -2.72 3.80 -16.42
N HIS A 126 -3.07 3.26 -15.25
CA HIS A 126 -3.82 2.02 -15.15
C HIS A 126 -5.32 2.25 -15.42
N PRO A 127 -6.03 1.37 -16.16
CA PRO A 127 -7.44 1.55 -16.54
C PRO A 127 -8.42 1.79 -15.39
N TRP A 128 -8.09 1.33 -14.18
CA TRP A 128 -8.93 1.58 -13.00
C TRP A 128 -8.85 3.05 -12.50
N VAL A 129 -7.76 3.75 -12.80
CA VAL A 129 -7.51 5.14 -12.38
C VAL A 129 -7.79 6.13 -13.50
N SER A 130 -7.45 5.77 -14.75
CA SER A 130 -7.52 6.64 -15.94
C SER A 130 -8.89 6.74 -16.58
#